data_AF-A0A2K4ZN81-F1
#
_entry.id   AF-A0A2K4ZN81-F1
#
_cell.length_a   1.000
_cell.length_b   1.000
_cell.length_c   1.000
_cell.angle_alpha   90.00
_cell.angle_beta   90.00
_cell.angle_gamma   90.00
#
_symmetry.space_group_name_H-M   'P 1'
#
loop_
_entity.id
_entity.type
_entity.pdbx_description
1 polymer ?
#
loop_
_entity_poly.entity_id
_entity_poly.type
_entity_poly.pdbx_seq_one_letter_code
_entity_poly.pdbx_strand_id
1 'polypeptide(L)'
;MTFFEQELQKLFGKGTGLSDVRIVGNACYGRLSEDVRVKIHFTNTFSSDNYDALKVVLINRREGPVDSMVLHFSDLWGSRKVNNPNFRDGVCPHIWKDGRDVKWYAYKPTEADYRQLSGAVRDYLDVFREPALGQQMGQKMC
;
A
#
# COMPACT_ATOMS: atom_id res chain seq x y z
N MET A 1 -3.02 14.69 12.21
CA MET A 1 -2.88 13.39 11.53
C MET A 1 -2.23 12.38 12.46
N THR A 2 -2.79 11.18 12.58
CA THR A 2 -2.18 10.05 13.29
C THR A 2 -0.90 9.58 12.59
N PHE A 3 -0.11 8.71 13.24
CA PHE A 3 1.09 8.12 12.62
C PHE A 3 0.76 7.43 11.29
N PHE A 4 -0.29 6.59 11.26
CA PHE A 4 -0.69 5.89 10.05
C PHE A 4 -1.11 6.85 8.93
N GLU A 5 -1.84 7.91 9.26
CA GLU A 5 -2.23 8.90 8.24
C GLU A 5 -1.01 9.58 7.63
N GLN A 6 0.03 9.85 8.42
CA GLN A 6 1.29 10.41 7.93
C GLN A 6 2.03 9.43 7.00
N GLU A 7 2.13 8.15 7.37
CA GLU A 7 2.81 7.17 6.51
C GLU A 7 2.01 6.88 5.23
N LEU A 8 0.68 6.82 5.30
CA LEU A 8 -0.19 6.72 4.11
C LEU A 8 -0.10 7.97 3.24
N GLN A 9 0.04 9.17 3.82
CA GLN A 9 0.22 10.41 3.05
C GLN A 9 1.55 10.40 2.30
N LYS A 10 2.63 9.82 2.87
CA LYS A 10 3.91 9.65 2.18
C LYS A 10 3.80 8.69 1.00
N LEU A 11 3.06 7.59 1.17
CA LEU A 11 2.85 6.58 0.13
C LEU A 11 1.92 7.06 -0.98
N PHE A 12 0.81 7.69 -0.60
CA PHE A 12 -0.34 7.86 -1.48
C PHE A 12 -0.82 9.31 -1.65
N GLY A 13 -0.18 10.26 -0.97
CA GLY A 13 -0.54 11.67 -1.07
C GLY A 13 -0.26 12.31 -2.42
N LYS A 14 0.62 11.72 -3.23
CA LYS A 14 0.98 12.17 -4.58
C LYS A 14 1.31 10.97 -5.49
N GLY A 15 0.85 10.99 -6.74
CA GLY A 15 1.44 10.15 -7.81
C GLY A 15 1.11 8.64 -7.79
N THR A 16 -0.05 8.24 -7.28
CA THR A 16 -0.45 6.81 -7.15
C THR A 16 -1.21 6.25 -8.34
N GLY A 17 -1.62 7.11 -9.27
CA GLY A 17 -2.57 6.76 -10.31
C GLY A 17 -3.99 6.49 -9.80
N LEU A 18 -4.28 6.78 -8.51
CA LEU A 18 -5.63 6.83 -7.97
C LEU A 18 -6.14 8.28 -7.99
N SER A 19 -7.42 8.47 -8.30
CA SER A 19 -8.09 9.76 -8.10
C SER A 19 -8.86 9.79 -6.79
N ASP A 20 -9.27 10.98 -6.35
CA ASP A 20 -10.16 11.17 -5.19
C ASP A 20 -9.64 10.52 -3.90
N VAL A 21 -8.32 10.61 -3.68
CA VAL A 21 -7.67 9.98 -2.53
C VAL A 21 -8.16 10.59 -1.22
N ARG A 22 -8.57 9.74 -0.29
CA ARG A 22 -8.99 10.10 1.08
C ARG A 22 -8.29 9.20 2.08
N ILE A 23 -7.68 9.80 3.10
CA ILE A 23 -7.03 9.07 4.18
C ILE A 23 -7.85 9.26 5.45
N VAL A 24 -8.22 8.16 6.12
CA VAL A 24 -9.01 8.13 7.35
C VAL A 24 -8.41 7.09 8.29
N GLY A 25 -7.74 7.54 9.36
CA GLY A 25 -7.08 6.64 10.32
C GLY A 25 -6.00 5.78 9.66
N ASN A 26 -6.16 4.45 9.70
CA ASN A 26 -5.26 3.47 9.10
C ASN A 26 -5.57 3.16 7.62
N ALA A 27 -6.55 3.82 7.00
CA ALA A 27 -6.95 3.48 5.64
C ALA A 27 -6.78 4.65 4.68
N CYS A 28 -6.24 4.35 3.50
CA CYS A 28 -6.28 5.18 2.32
C CYS A 28 -7.31 4.60 1.36
N TYR A 29 -8.22 5.44 0.88
CA TYR A 29 -9.20 5.13 -0.14
C TYR A 29 -8.91 5.92 -1.40
N GLY A 30 -9.16 5.33 -2.55
CA GLY A 30 -9.03 6.02 -3.84
C GLY A 30 -9.91 5.39 -4.91
N ARG A 31 -10.04 6.09 -6.04
CA ARG A 31 -10.73 5.60 -7.23
C ARG A 31 -9.72 5.09 -8.25
N LEU A 32 -9.93 3.86 -8.72
CA LEU A 32 -9.14 3.24 -9.80
C LEU A 32 -9.82 3.43 -11.16
N SER A 33 -11.14 3.21 -11.23
CA SER A 33 -11.98 3.42 -12.41
C SER A 33 -13.35 3.97 -12.00
N GLU A 34 -14.31 4.10 -12.92
CA GLU A 34 -15.66 4.56 -12.62
C GLU A 34 -16.32 3.75 -11.49
N ASP A 35 -16.33 2.42 -11.64
CA ASP A 35 -16.99 1.49 -10.73
C ASP A 35 -16.05 0.88 -9.67
N VAL A 36 -14.72 0.96 -9.83
CA VAL A 36 -13.76 0.37 -8.89
C VAL A 36 -13.17 1.40 -7.93
N ARG A 37 -13.25 1.10 -6.64
CA ARG A 37 -12.57 1.79 -5.54
C ARG A 37 -11.50 0.90 -4.94
N VAL A 38 -10.51 1.51 -4.31
CA VAL A 38 -9.42 0.80 -3.65
C VAL A 38 -9.39 1.23 -2.19
N LYS A 39 -9.24 0.26 -1.28
CA LYS A 39 -8.89 0.46 0.13
C LYS A 39 -7.51 -0.11 0.38
N ILE A 40 -6.59 0.72 0.86
CA ILE A 40 -5.23 0.33 1.25
C ILE A 40 -5.08 0.63 2.74
N HIS A 41 -4.61 -0.33 3.54
CA HIS A 41 -4.41 -0.12 4.97
C HIS A 41 -3.25 -0.96 5.50
N PHE A 42 -2.58 -0.46 6.54
CA PHE A 42 -1.62 -1.28 7.27
C PHE A 42 -2.35 -2.43 7.96
N THR A 43 -1.79 -3.63 7.88
CA THR A 43 -2.35 -4.83 8.48
C THR A 43 -1.28 -5.59 9.26
N ASN A 44 -1.74 -6.41 10.19
CA ASN A 44 -0.94 -7.27 11.04
C ASN A 44 -1.12 -8.70 10.54
N THR A 45 -0.02 -9.40 10.26
CA THR A 45 -0.11 -10.80 9.80
C THR A 45 0.35 -11.81 10.84
N PHE A 46 1.14 -11.37 11.84
CA PHE A 46 1.65 -12.25 12.90
C PHE A 46 1.23 -11.84 14.32
N SER A 47 1.24 -10.54 14.64
CA SER A 47 0.97 -10.03 15.99
C SER A 47 0.13 -8.76 15.92
N SER A 48 -0.92 -8.65 16.74
CA SER A 48 -1.94 -7.60 16.67
C SER A 48 -1.42 -6.17 16.80
N ASP A 49 -0.23 -5.99 17.37
CA ASP A 49 0.38 -4.67 17.56
C ASP A 49 1.52 -4.39 16.57
N ASN A 50 1.90 -5.38 15.76
CA ASN A 50 2.96 -5.28 14.74
C ASN A 50 2.38 -5.29 13.33
N TYR A 51 2.33 -4.12 12.69
CA TYR A 51 1.84 -3.97 11.33
C TYR A 51 3.00 -4.14 10.36
N ASP A 52 2.99 -5.26 9.65
CA ASP A 52 4.09 -5.78 8.85
C ASP A 52 3.76 -5.88 7.35
N ALA A 53 2.57 -5.40 6.96
CA ALA A 53 2.13 -5.43 5.59
C ALA A 53 1.16 -4.28 5.26
N LEU A 54 0.97 -4.05 3.96
CA LEU A 54 -0.20 -3.34 3.43
C LEU A 54 -1.20 -4.33 2.85
N LYS A 55 -2.47 -4.21 3.23
CA LYS A 55 -3.56 -4.90 2.55
C LYS A 55 -4.24 -3.93 1.57
N VAL A 56 -4.25 -4.32 0.30
CA VAL A 56 -4.92 -3.63 -0.80
C VAL A 56 -6.18 -4.42 -1.17
N VAL A 57 -7.34 -3.76 -1.18
CA VAL A 57 -8.63 -4.36 -1.52
C VAL A 57 -9.26 -3.54 -2.63
N LEU A 58 -9.62 -4.19 -3.74
CA LEU A 58 -10.42 -3.60 -4.80
C LEU A 58 -11.90 -3.85 -4.51
N ILE A 59 -12.71 -2.82 -4.69
CA ILE A 59 -14.13 -2.81 -4.34
C ILE A 59 -14.90 -2.26 -5.52
N ASN A 60 -15.70 -3.11 -6.17
CA ASN A 60 -16.72 -2.67 -7.09
C ASN A 60 -17.88 -2.04 -6.28
N ARG A 61 -18.32 -0.85 -6.67
CA ARG A 61 -19.37 -0.11 -5.93
C ARG A 61 -20.73 -0.79 -5.89
N ARG A 62 -20.98 -1.72 -6.82
CA ARG A 62 -22.26 -2.44 -6.96
C ARG A 62 -22.16 -3.86 -6.38
N GLU A 63 -21.01 -4.50 -6.54
CA GLU A 63 -20.84 -5.93 -6.28
C GLU A 63 -19.99 -6.24 -5.04
N GLY A 64 -19.31 -5.23 -4.48
CA GLY A 64 -18.45 -5.41 -3.30
C GLY A 64 -17.01 -5.77 -3.66
N PRO A 65 -16.27 -6.50 -2.79
CA PRO A 65 -14.86 -6.82 -3.02
C PRO A 65 -14.65 -7.61 -4.32
N VAL A 66 -13.70 -7.15 -5.15
CA VAL A 66 -13.31 -7.82 -6.40
C VAL A 66 -12.13 -8.75 -6.14
N ASP A 67 -11.06 -8.20 -5.56
CA ASP A 67 -9.85 -8.93 -5.20
C ASP A 67 -9.13 -8.24 -4.03
N SER A 68 -8.24 -8.96 -3.37
CA SER A 68 -7.35 -8.37 -2.36
C SER A 68 -5.98 -9.02 -2.32
N MET A 69 -4.97 -8.20 -2.07
CA MET A 69 -3.60 -8.64 -1.85
C MET A 69 -3.03 -8.10 -0.55
N VAL A 70 -2.19 -8.90 0.10
CA VAL A 70 -1.36 -8.50 1.24
C VAL A 70 0.09 -8.41 0.74
N LEU A 71 0.66 -7.21 0.81
CA LEU A 71 2.06 -6.94 0.49
C LEU A 71 2.85 -6.88 1.79
N HIS A 72 3.57 -7.95 2.12
CA HIS A 72 4.45 -7.95 3.29
C HIS A 72 5.67 -7.07 3.04
N PHE A 73 6.09 -6.33 4.06
CA PHE A 73 7.29 -5.51 3.97
C PHE A 73 8.55 -6.36 3.78
N SER A 74 8.57 -7.58 4.32
CA SER A 74 9.66 -8.54 4.11
C SER A 74 9.82 -8.98 2.67
N ASP A 75 8.74 -9.06 1.89
CA ASP A 75 8.79 -9.51 0.50
C ASP A 75 9.45 -8.45 -0.39
N LEU A 76 9.33 -7.17 -0.02
CA LEU A 76 9.88 -6.05 -0.76
C LEU A 76 11.28 -5.66 -0.26
N TRP A 77 11.46 -5.62 1.07
CA TRP A 77 12.66 -5.03 1.69
C TRP A 77 13.58 -6.07 2.34
N GLY A 78 13.11 -7.31 2.49
CA GLY A 78 13.80 -8.37 3.23
C GLY A 78 13.91 -8.09 4.73
N SER A 79 14.69 -8.92 5.42
CA SER A 79 15.16 -8.61 6.77
C SER A 79 16.22 -7.50 6.72
N ARG A 80 16.12 -6.52 7.62
CA ARG A 80 17.02 -5.38 7.67
C ARG A 80 17.98 -5.51 8.85
N LYS A 81 19.28 -5.40 8.58
CA LYS A 81 20.28 -5.29 9.63
C LYS A 81 20.16 -3.94 10.32
N VAL A 82 20.09 -3.96 11.64
CA VAL A 82 19.92 -2.78 12.49
C VAL A 82 20.95 -2.80 13.61
N ASN A 83 21.36 -1.63 14.10
CA ASN A 83 22.23 -1.54 15.26
C ASN A 83 21.40 -1.69 16.55
N ASN A 84 20.86 -2.89 16.77
CA ASN A 84 20.09 -3.24 17.95
C ASN A 84 20.49 -4.67 18.42
N PRO A 85 20.98 -4.83 19.67
CA PRO A 85 21.43 -6.13 20.19
C PRO A 85 20.38 -7.24 20.16
N ASN A 86 19.08 -6.89 20.14
CA ASN A 86 17.98 -7.85 20.09
C ASN A 86 17.76 -8.43 18.68
N PHE A 87 18.31 -7.80 17.64
CA PHE A 87 18.09 -8.14 16.22
C PHE A 87 19.41 -8.45 15.52
N ARG A 88 20.17 -9.41 16.06
CA ARG A 88 21.50 -9.79 15.54
C ARG A 88 21.46 -10.25 14.08
N ASP A 89 20.39 -10.96 13.72
CA ASP A 89 20.15 -11.49 12.37
C ASP A 89 19.32 -10.52 11.50
N GLY A 90 19.06 -9.32 12.02
CA GLY A 90 18.17 -8.33 11.43
C GLY A 90 16.72 -8.46 11.91
N VAL A 91 15.87 -7.61 11.36
CA VAL A 91 14.46 -7.49 11.71
C VAL A 91 13.63 -7.29 10.45
N CYS A 92 12.51 -8.00 10.34
CA CYS A 92 11.52 -7.70 9.31
C CYS A 92 10.90 -6.33 9.63
N PRO A 93 10.90 -5.37 8.69
CA PRO A 93 10.33 -4.05 8.92
C PRO A 93 8.86 -4.13 9.34
N HIS A 94 8.47 -3.36 10.35
CA HIS A 94 7.10 -3.25 10.82
C HIS A 94 6.89 -1.96 11.61
N ILE A 95 5.63 -1.54 11.69
CA ILE A 95 5.17 -0.50 12.60
C ILE A 95 4.72 -1.21 13.88
N TRP A 96 5.25 -0.78 15.02
CA TRP A 96 4.82 -1.29 16.32
C TRP A 96 3.94 -0.25 17.01
N LYS A 97 2.78 -0.69 17.49
CA LYS A 97 1.88 0.07 18.35
C LYS A 97 2.04 -0.42 19.79
N ASP A 98 2.88 0.28 20.56
CA ASP A 98 3.03 0.05 21.99
C ASP A 98 2.12 1.01 22.76
N GLY A 99 0.90 0.55 23.05
CA GLY A 99 -0.14 1.36 23.68
C GLY A 99 -0.52 2.58 22.83
N ARG A 100 -0.06 3.77 23.24
CA ARG A 100 -0.29 5.04 22.51
C ARG A 100 0.87 5.43 21.59
N ASP A 101 2.04 4.81 21.73
CA ASP A 101 3.19 5.07 20.87
C ASP A 101 3.11 4.20 19.63
N VAL A 102 3.09 4.83 18.45
CA VAL A 102 3.02 4.15 17.16
C VAL A 102 4.17 4.65 16.31
N LYS A 103 5.07 3.74 15.93
CA LYS A 103 6.26 4.08 15.15
C LYS A 103 6.81 2.91 14.37
N TRP A 104 7.63 3.20 13.38
CA TRP A 104 8.54 2.21 12.81
C TRP A 104 9.50 1.72 13.88
N TYR A 105 9.51 0.40 14.13
CA TYR A 105 10.34 -0.18 15.17
C TYR A 105 11.62 -0.78 14.60
N ALA A 106 12.75 -0.44 15.23
CA ALA A 106 14.12 -0.85 14.89
C ALA A 106 14.63 -0.42 13.50
N TYR A 107 13.84 -0.56 12.44
CA TYR A 107 14.15 -0.09 11.09
C TYR A 107 13.13 0.96 10.64
N LYS A 108 13.60 2.15 10.23
CA LYS A 108 12.77 3.21 9.65
C LYS A 108 12.91 3.20 8.13
N PRO A 109 11.82 3.03 7.36
CA PRO A 109 11.88 3.04 5.90
C PRO A 109 12.42 4.36 5.35
N THR A 110 13.25 4.22 4.31
CA THR A 110 13.81 5.31 3.52
C THR A 110 12.85 5.73 2.41
N GLU A 111 13.13 6.84 1.73
CA GLU A 111 12.34 7.23 0.56
C GLU A 111 12.36 6.19 -0.56
N ALA A 112 13.45 5.44 -0.71
CA ALA A 112 13.54 4.36 -1.69
C ALA A 112 12.59 3.21 -1.34
N ASP A 113 12.52 2.83 -0.06
CA ASP A 113 11.58 1.82 0.44
C ASP A 113 10.13 2.26 0.18
N TYR A 114 9.82 3.53 0.45
CA TYR A 114 8.51 4.14 0.14
C TYR A 114 8.17 4.07 -1.34
N ARG A 115 9.12 4.38 -2.24
CA ARG A 115 8.92 4.27 -3.70
C ARG A 115 8.71 2.84 -4.16
N GLN A 116 9.42 1.88 -3.57
CA GLN A 116 9.26 0.47 -3.91
C GLN A 116 7.88 -0.06 -3.47
N LEU A 117 7.44 0.29 -2.25
CA LEU A 117 6.14 -0.11 -1.74
C LEU A 117 4.98 0.53 -2.52
N SER A 118 5.05 1.83 -2.83
CA SER A 118 4.02 2.47 -3.66
C SER A 118 4.05 1.97 -5.11
N GLY A 119 5.23 1.63 -5.63
CA GLY A 119 5.40 0.96 -6.92
C GLY A 119 4.71 -0.40 -6.97
N ALA A 120 4.98 -1.27 -5.99
CA ALA A 120 4.34 -2.59 -5.91
C ALA A 120 2.81 -2.51 -5.81
N VAL A 121 2.29 -1.54 -5.05
CA VAL A 121 0.84 -1.27 -5.01
C VAL A 121 0.32 -0.83 -6.38
N ARG A 122 1.04 0.05 -7.09
CA ARG A 122 0.64 0.49 -8.43
C ARG A 122 0.63 -0.69 -9.41
N ASP A 123 1.70 -1.49 -9.44
CA ASP A 123 1.83 -2.62 -10.35
C ASP A 123 0.68 -3.62 -10.17
N TYR A 124 0.27 -3.86 -8.92
CA TYR A 124 -0.93 -4.65 -8.63
C TYR A 124 -2.22 -4.02 -9.16
N LEU A 125 -2.42 -2.72 -8.90
CA LEU A 125 -3.62 -2.01 -9.35
C LEU A 125 -3.70 -1.94 -10.88
N ASP A 126 -2.56 -1.90 -11.56
CA ASP A 126 -2.48 -1.85 -13.02
C ASP A 126 -3.02 -3.14 -13.68
N VAL A 127 -2.97 -4.29 -12.99
CA VAL A 127 -3.62 -5.54 -13.45
C VAL A 127 -5.13 -5.38 -13.63
N PHE A 128 -5.76 -4.49 -12.86
CA PHE A 128 -7.21 -4.25 -12.87
C PHE A 128 -7.59 -2.94 -13.57
N ARG A 129 -6.64 -2.23 -14.19
CA ARG A 129 -6.96 -1.06 -15.00
C ARG A 129 -7.56 -1.51 -16.32
N GLU A 130 -8.69 -0.92 -16.68
CA GLU A 130 -9.21 -1.06 -18.03
C GLU A 130 -8.24 -0.42 -19.02
N PRO A 131 -7.98 -1.05 -20.18
CA PRO A 131 -7.29 -0.40 -21.27
C PRO A 131 -8.02 0.88 -21.64
N ALA A 132 -7.30 2.00 -21.80
CA ALA A 132 -7.90 3.20 -22.35
C ALA A 132 -8.47 2.86 -23.73
N LEU A 133 -9.79 2.82 -23.86
CA LEU A 133 -10.50 2.72 -25.15
C LEU A 133 -10.14 3.96 -25.99
N GLY A 134 -9.02 3.89 -26.71
CA GLY A 134 -8.43 5.05 -27.36
C GLY A 134 -7.30 4.80 -28.36
N GLN A 135 -6.96 3.55 -28.70
CA GLN A 135 -6.06 3.26 -29.82
C GLN A 135 -6.64 2.19 -30.76
N GLN A 136 -7.18 2.71 -31.88
CA GLN A 136 -7.41 2.07 -33.19
C GLN A 136 -8.36 0.86 -33.29
N MET A 137 -9.66 1.14 -33.44
CA MET A 137 -10.49 0.46 -34.47
C MET A 137 -11.10 1.50 -35.41
N GLY A 138 -10.27 2.43 -35.86
CA GLY A 138 -10.63 3.53 -36.76
C GLY A 138 -9.55 3.76 -37.82
N GLN A 139 -9.09 2.71 -38.49
CA GLN A 139 -8.36 2.86 -39.76
C GLN A 139 -9.08 2.08 -40.86
N LYS A 140 -10.03 2.80 -41.44
CA LYS A 140 -10.43 2.82 -42.86
C LYS A 140 -10.63 1.48 -43.56
N MET A 141 -11.90 1.21 -43.82
CA MET A 141 -12.33 0.63 -45.10
C MET A 141 -11.60 1.31 -46.27
N CYS A 142 -10.89 0.51 -47.05
CA CYS A 142 -10.67 0.68 -48.48
C CYS A 142 -10.71 -0.72 -49.09
#